data_AF-A0A948QX36-F1
#
_entry.id   AF-A0A948QX36-F1
#
_cell.length_a   1.000
_cell.length_b   1.000
_cell.length_c   1.000
_cell.angle_alpha   90.00
_cell.angle_beta   90.00
_cell.angle_gamma   90.00
#
_symmetry.space_group_name_H-M   'P 1'
#
loop_
_entity.id
_entity.type
_entity.pdbx_description
1 polymer ?
#
loop_
_entity_poly.entity_id
_entity_poly.type
_entity_poly.pdbx_seq_one_letter_code
_entity_poly.pdbx_strand_id
1 'polypeptide(L)'
;MAKKKALKNKKSSFLYFKEIPFNVLVALVLALSAIILLKKESIKVLGLKTTTTVTENSKEWEKIVSENPDYRDGWLQLCAAYFEEGEKQKAKEALQMAKTLDPNNEKILLLEKLIEE
;
A
#
# COMPACT_ATOMS: atom_id res chain seq x y z
N MET A 1 -25.72 6.48 -71.65
CA MET A 1 -26.26 6.97 -70.36
C MET A 1 -26.49 5.74 -69.48
N ALA A 2 -26.10 5.62 -68.20
CA ALA A 2 -25.57 6.57 -67.23
C ALA A 2 -24.87 5.82 -66.07
N LYS A 3 -23.85 6.48 -65.51
CA LYS A 3 -23.46 6.58 -64.07
C LYS A 3 -23.21 5.27 -63.29
N LYS A 4 -21.94 4.95 -62.98
CA LYS A 4 -21.14 5.43 -61.82
C LYS A 4 -21.53 4.80 -60.47
N LYS A 5 -20.55 4.09 -59.89
CA LYS A 5 -20.08 4.07 -58.48
C LYS A 5 -19.89 2.64 -58.00
N ALA A 6 -18.66 2.13 -58.02
CA ALA A 6 -17.75 2.26 -56.88
C ALA A 6 -18.32 1.60 -55.62
N LEU A 7 -18.36 0.26 -55.59
CA LEU A 7 -18.25 -0.48 -54.34
C LEU A 7 -16.79 -0.40 -53.88
N LYS A 8 -16.47 0.78 -53.33
CA LYS A 8 -15.26 1.05 -52.58
C LYS A 8 -15.17 0.05 -51.44
N ASN A 9 -14.14 -0.78 -51.50
CA ASN A 9 -13.13 -0.94 -50.46
C ASN A 9 -13.69 -0.97 -49.02
N LYS A 10 -14.13 -2.15 -48.58
CA LYS A 10 -14.27 -2.47 -47.16
C LYS A 10 -13.29 -3.60 -46.79
N LYS A 11 -12.02 -3.45 -47.19
CA LYS A 11 -10.93 -4.27 -46.65
C LYS A 11 -10.44 -3.64 -45.36
N SER A 12 -10.71 -4.34 -44.27
CA SER A 12 -9.95 -4.36 -43.03
C SER A 12 -9.65 -3.00 -42.37
N SER A 13 -10.63 -2.47 -41.64
CA SER A 13 -10.40 -1.54 -40.53
C SER A 13 -9.75 -2.19 -39.30
N PHE A 14 -9.04 -3.32 -39.48
CA PHE A 14 -8.45 -4.12 -38.41
C PHE A 14 -6.91 -4.17 -38.45
N LEU A 15 -6.27 -3.52 -39.43
CA LEU A 15 -4.82 -3.59 -39.60
C LEU A 15 -4.16 -2.20 -39.51
N TYR A 16 -4.47 -1.46 -38.44
CA TYR A 16 -3.68 -0.28 -38.03
C TYR A 16 -2.60 -0.65 -36.99
N PHE A 17 -2.25 -1.93 -36.86
CA PHE A 17 -1.09 -2.39 -36.09
C PHE A 17 0.15 -2.53 -37.00
N LYS A 18 0.35 -1.57 -37.90
CA LYS A 18 1.57 -1.51 -38.71
C LYS A 18 2.69 -0.97 -37.83
N GLU A 19 3.40 -1.93 -37.22
CA GLU A 19 4.70 -1.83 -36.55
C GLU A 19 4.95 -0.53 -35.80
N ILE A 20 4.54 -0.52 -34.53
CA ILE A 20 5.03 0.47 -33.58
C ILE A 20 6.57 0.43 -33.64
N PRO A 21 7.25 1.52 -34.03
CA PRO A 21 8.70 1.51 -34.12
C PRO A 21 9.27 1.23 -32.74
N PHE A 22 10.30 0.38 -32.67
CA PHE A 22 10.89 -0.09 -31.42
C PHE A 22 11.19 1.06 -30.43
N ASN A 23 11.60 2.22 -30.94
CA ASN A 23 11.88 3.42 -30.16
C ASN A 23 10.66 3.96 -29.38
N VAL A 24 9.44 3.81 -29.93
CA VAL A 24 8.20 4.24 -29.25
C VAL A 24 7.83 3.27 -28.14
N LEU A 25 8.09 1.98 -28.33
CA LEU A 25 7.89 0.97 -27.28
C LEU A 25 8.87 1.18 -26.12
N VAL A 26 10.15 1.46 -26.43
CA VAL A 26 11.16 1.81 -25.42
C VAL A 26 10.77 3.08 -24.68
N ALA A 27 10.31 4.13 -25.39
CA ALA A 27 9.87 5.37 -24.77
C ALA A 27 8.65 5.17 -23.84
N LEU A 28 7.70 4.32 -24.21
CA LEU A 28 6.56 3.97 -23.36
C LEU A 28 6.99 3.21 -22.10
N VAL A 29 7.90 2.24 -22.22
CA VAL A 29 8.42 1.50 -21.07
C VAL A 29 9.17 2.43 -20.12
N LEU A 30 9.97 3.36 -20.65
CA LEU A 30 10.67 4.37 -19.84
C LEU A 30 9.71 5.39 -19.20
N ALA A 31 8.63 5.77 -19.88
CA ALA A 31 7.61 6.64 -19.32
C ALA A 31 6.84 5.95 -18.19
N LEU A 32 6.46 4.68 -18.38
CA LEU A 32 5.81 3.88 -17.35
C LEU A 32 6.73 3.64 -16.15
N SER A 33 8.02 3.36 -16.38
CA SER A 33 8.99 3.22 -15.29
C SER A 33 9.22 4.53 -14.54
N ALA A 34 9.32 5.66 -15.24
CA ALA A 34 9.45 6.99 -14.63
C ALA A 34 8.23 7.35 -13.77
N ILE A 35 7.01 7.02 -14.20
CA ILE A 35 5.79 7.22 -13.39
C ILE A 35 5.83 6.38 -12.10
N ILE A 36 6.34 5.14 -12.17
CA ILE A 36 6.53 4.28 -11.00
C ILE A 36 7.57 4.88 -10.04
N LEU A 37 8.66 5.46 -10.57
CA LEU A 37 9.67 6.16 -9.76
C LEU A 37 9.11 7.44 -9.13
N LEU A 38 8.32 8.23 -9.86
CA LEU A 38 7.70 9.46 -9.36
C LEU A 38 6.67 9.19 -8.25
N LYS A 39 5.96 8.06 -8.29
CA LYS A 39 5.03 7.65 -7.22
C LYS A 39 5.76 7.34 -5.89
N LYS A 40 7.08 7.18 -5.90
CA LYS A 40 7.87 6.85 -4.70
C LYS A 40 8.14 8.05 -3.79
N GLU A 41 8.05 9.28 -4.30
CA GLU A 41 8.19 10.48 -3.46
C GLU A 41 6.81 10.99 -3.06
N SER A 42 6.30 10.49 -1.93
CA SER A 42 5.08 10.99 -1.31
C SER A 42 5.27 12.44 -0.86
N ILE A 43 4.48 13.31 -1.47
CA ILE A 43 4.32 14.73 -1.15
C ILE A 43 4.02 14.88 0.35
N LYS A 44 4.97 15.45 1.11
CA LYS A 44 4.73 15.91 2.48
C LYS A 44 3.91 17.19 2.43
N VAL A 45 2.60 17.10 2.63
CA VAL A 45 1.73 18.25 2.89
C VAL A 45 1.22 18.21 4.33
N LEU A 46 1.23 19.40 4.96
CA LEU A 46 0.78 19.63 6.34
C LEU A 46 -0.62 19.06 6.56
N GLY A 47 -0.75 18.07 7.44
CA GLY A 47 -2.00 17.81 8.17
C GLY A 47 -2.68 16.46 8.00
N LEU A 48 -2.13 15.50 7.25
CA LEU A 48 -2.69 14.14 7.20
C LEU A 48 -1.77 13.15 7.93
N LYS A 49 -2.19 12.73 9.13
CA LYS A 49 -1.53 11.66 9.88
C LYS A 49 -1.57 10.35 9.09
N THR A 50 -0.42 9.67 9.12
CA THR A 50 -0.25 8.20 9.19
C THR A 50 -0.65 7.35 7.99
N THR A 51 0.18 7.33 6.94
CA THR A 51 0.32 6.12 6.09
C THR A 51 1.77 5.85 5.63
N THR A 52 2.67 6.83 5.72
CA THR A 52 4.10 6.63 5.38
C THR A 52 4.96 6.24 6.59
N THR A 53 4.47 6.40 7.81
CA THR A 53 5.22 6.10 9.04
C THR A 53 5.07 4.65 9.50
N VAL A 54 4.06 3.91 9.03
CA VAL A 54 3.68 2.62 9.63
C VAL A 54 4.85 1.62 9.66
N THR A 55 5.63 1.55 8.58
CA THR A 55 6.76 0.62 8.45
C THR A 55 8.03 1.04 9.20
N GLU A 56 8.21 2.33 9.49
CA GLU A 56 9.26 2.78 10.42
C GLU A 56 8.79 2.65 11.88
N ASN A 57 7.49 2.89 12.12
CA ASN A 57 6.87 2.86 13.44
C ASN A 57 7.00 1.47 14.07
N SER A 58 6.71 0.38 13.35
CA SER A 58 6.79 -0.98 13.92
C SER A 58 8.19 -1.29 14.47
N LYS A 59 9.25 -1.03 13.70
CA LYS A 59 10.64 -1.25 14.12
C LYS A 59 11.08 -0.35 15.27
N GLU A 60 10.63 0.90 15.27
CA GLU A 60 10.94 1.82 16.37
C GLU A 60 10.26 1.35 17.67
N TRP A 61 8.99 0.93 17.58
CA TRP A 61 8.28 0.35 18.71
C TRP A 61 8.88 -0.97 19.18
N GLU A 62 9.35 -1.86 18.29
CA GLU A 62 10.07 -3.09 18.65
C GLU A 62 11.29 -2.78 19.52
N LYS A 63 12.08 -1.76 19.16
CA LYS A 63 13.22 -1.34 19.96
C LYS A 63 12.79 -0.80 21.33
N ILE A 64 11.76 0.04 21.36
CA ILE A 64 11.25 0.64 22.60
C ILE A 64 10.76 -0.44 23.58
N VAL A 65 9.99 -1.42 23.09
CA VAL A 65 9.50 -2.52 23.95
C VAL A 65 10.60 -3.50 24.34
N SER A 66 11.67 -3.60 23.53
CA SER A 66 12.85 -4.39 23.90
C SER A 66 13.65 -3.73 25.02
N GLU A 67 13.75 -2.40 25.03
CA GLU A 67 14.39 -1.64 26.10
C GLU A 67 13.51 -1.53 27.34
N ASN A 68 12.18 -1.44 27.16
CA ASN A 68 11.19 -1.28 28.22
C ASN A 68 10.03 -2.29 28.05
N PRO A 69 10.23 -3.56 28.46
CA PRO A 69 9.23 -4.61 28.26
C PRO A 69 7.98 -4.45 29.12
N ASP A 70 8.01 -3.60 30.14
CA ASP A 70 6.88 -3.22 31.00
C ASP A 70 6.08 -2.03 30.45
N TYR A 71 6.49 -1.47 29.31
CA TYR A 71 5.80 -0.34 28.71
C TYR A 71 4.58 -0.77 27.89
N ARG A 72 3.45 -0.96 28.58
CA ARG A 72 2.14 -1.34 28.00
C ARG A 72 1.78 -0.51 26.77
N ASP A 73 1.90 0.81 26.85
CA ASP A 73 1.51 1.69 25.74
C ASP A 73 2.40 1.48 24.52
N GLY A 74 3.68 1.11 24.71
CA GLY A 74 4.57 0.71 23.62
C GLY A 74 4.09 -0.57 22.93
N TRP A 75 3.68 -1.58 23.70
CA TRP A 75 3.08 -2.81 23.15
C TRP A 75 1.78 -2.54 22.39
N LEU A 76 0.95 -1.60 22.87
CA LEU A 76 -0.26 -1.17 22.17
C LEU A 76 0.04 -0.48 20.84
N GLN A 77 1.05 0.39 20.81
CA GLN A 77 1.47 1.04 19.56
C GLN A 77 2.09 0.04 18.58
N LEU A 78 2.86 -0.93 19.08
CA LEU A 78 3.42 -2.02 18.27
C LEU A 78 2.30 -2.90 17.68
N CYS A 79 1.30 -3.23 18.48
CA CYS A 79 0.11 -3.96 18.04
C CYS A 79 -0.63 -3.21 16.92
N ALA A 80 -0.90 -1.91 17.11
CA ALA A 80 -1.54 -1.08 16.09
C ALA A 80 -0.70 -1.00 14.81
N ALA A 81 0.62 -0.83 14.92
CA ALA A 81 1.51 -0.79 13.78
C ALA A 81 1.49 -2.11 12.98
N TYR A 82 1.61 -3.27 13.65
CA TYR A 82 1.51 -4.56 12.98
C TYR A 82 0.13 -4.82 12.38
N PHE A 83 -0.94 -4.34 13.02
CA PHE A 83 -2.29 -4.47 12.47
C PHE A 83 -2.45 -3.66 11.18
N GLU A 84 -1.93 -2.43 11.15
CA GLU A 84 -1.90 -1.58 9.95
C GLU A 84 -1.01 -2.17 8.83
N GLU A 85 0.06 -2.89 9.19
CA GLU A 85 0.92 -3.63 8.24
C GLU A 85 0.26 -4.91 7.71
N GLY A 86 -0.88 -5.33 8.26
CA GLY A 86 -1.55 -6.59 7.92
C GLY A 86 -0.93 -7.82 8.59
N GLU A 87 0.06 -7.63 9.48
CA GLU A 87 0.74 -8.66 10.26
C GLU A 87 -0.10 -9.07 11.48
N LYS A 88 -1.31 -9.59 11.21
CA LYS A 88 -2.34 -9.91 12.22
C LYS A 88 -1.83 -10.83 13.34
N GLN A 89 -0.91 -11.75 13.03
CA GLN A 89 -0.34 -12.66 14.02
C GLN A 89 0.59 -11.93 15.00
N LYS A 90 1.50 -11.08 14.50
CA LYS A 90 2.40 -10.29 15.36
C LYS A 90 1.62 -9.24 16.16
N ALA A 91 0.56 -8.68 15.58
CA ALA A 91 -0.34 -7.78 16.29
C ALA A 91 -0.98 -8.48 17.51
N LYS A 92 -1.41 -9.75 17.37
CA LYS A 92 -1.94 -10.55 18.49
C LYS A 92 -0.89 -10.81 19.56
N GLU A 93 0.35 -11.11 19.19
CA GLU A 93 1.45 -11.33 20.13
C GLU A 93 1.76 -10.05 20.94
N ALA A 94 1.87 -8.91 20.26
CA ALA A 94 2.05 -7.62 20.92
C ALA A 94 0.86 -7.25 21.83
N LEU A 95 -0.37 -7.55 21.41
CA LEU A 95 -1.56 -7.34 22.23
C LEU A 95 -1.57 -8.22 23.48
N GLN A 96 -1.13 -9.48 23.36
CA GLN A 96 -0.99 -10.38 24.50
C GLN A 96 -0.01 -9.81 25.53
N MET A 97 1.13 -9.28 25.09
CA MET A 97 2.08 -8.61 25.97
C MET A 97 1.49 -7.35 26.64
N ALA A 98 0.70 -6.55 25.92
CA ALA A 98 -0.01 -5.43 26.53
C ALA A 98 -1.02 -5.92 27.60
N LYS A 99 -1.73 -7.03 27.32
CA LYS A 99 -2.76 -7.62 28.18
C LYS A 99 -2.19 -8.28 29.43
N THR A 100 -0.96 -8.81 29.39
CA THR A 100 -0.28 -9.32 30.59
C THR A 100 0.09 -8.18 31.55
N LEU A 101 0.41 -7.00 31.03
CA LEU A 101 0.77 -5.83 31.82
C LEU A 101 -0.46 -5.12 32.41
N ASP A 102 -1.54 -5.01 31.63
CA ASP A 102 -2.77 -4.32 32.06
C ASP A 102 -4.01 -4.97 31.45
N PRO A 103 -4.53 -6.06 32.03
CA PRO A 103 -5.62 -6.81 31.46
C PRO A 103 -6.97 -6.07 31.42
N ASN A 104 -7.12 -4.97 32.17
CA ASN A 104 -8.36 -4.22 32.29
C ASN A 104 -8.36 -2.91 31.47
N ASN A 105 -7.39 -2.76 30.56
CA ASN A 105 -7.31 -1.57 29.74
C ASN A 105 -8.39 -1.57 28.65
N GLU A 106 -9.21 -0.52 28.60
CA GLU A 106 -10.25 -0.36 27.57
C GLU A 106 -9.68 -0.43 26.15
N LYS A 107 -8.48 0.12 25.91
CA LYS A 107 -7.84 0.09 24.59
C LYS A 107 -7.49 -1.32 24.15
N ILE A 108 -7.10 -2.19 25.08
CA ILE A 108 -6.75 -3.58 24.79
C ILE A 108 -8.00 -4.34 24.37
N LEU A 109 -9.12 -4.18 25.08
CA LEU A 109 -10.39 -4.80 24.70
C LEU A 109 -10.86 -4.32 23.31
N LEU A 110 -10.70 -3.03 23.01
CA LEU A 110 -11.06 -2.47 21.71
C LEU A 110 -10.21 -3.06 20.59
N LEU A 111 -8.89 -3.14 20.77
CA LEU A 111 -7.97 -3.71 19.78
C LEU A 111 -8.17 -5.22 19.61
N GLU A 112 -8.46 -5.94 20.68
CA GLU A 112 -8.78 -7.38 20.64
C GLU A 112 -9.99 -7.62 19.72
N LYS A 113 -11.06 -6.83 19.90
CA LYS A 113 -12.25 -6.92 19.06
C LYS A 113 -11.95 -6.59 17.58
N LEU A 114 -11.17 -5.53 17.32
CA LEU A 114 -10.80 -5.14 15.96
C LEU A 114 -9.95 -6.20 15.25
N ILE A 115 -9.13 -6.93 16.00
CA ILE A 115 -8.29 -8.01 15.49
C ILE A 115 -9.09 -9.31 15.34
N GLU A 116 -10.24 -9.47 15.98
CA GLU A 116 -11.08 -10.67 15.81
C GLU A 116 -12.08 -10.54 14.66
N GLU A 117 -12.45 -9.31 14.29
CA GLU A 117 -13.19 -8.99 13.05
C GLU A 117 -12.36 -9.28 11.76
#